data_AF-A0A6P0Y461-F1
#
_entry.id   AF-A0A6P0Y461-F1
#
_cell.length_a   1.000
_cell.length_b   1.000
_cell.length_c   1.000
_cell.angle_alpha   90.00
_cell.angle_beta   90.00
_cell.angle_gamma   90.00
#
_symmetry.space_group_name_H-M   'P 1'
#
loop_
_entity.id
_entity.type
_entity.pdbx_description
1 polymer ?
#
loop_
_entity_poly.entity_id
_entity_poly.type
_entity_poly.pdbx_seq_one_letter_code
_entity_poly.pdbx_strand_id
1 'polypeptide(L)' 'TRYLISELAAENYLMWLIQVGVLRREVDGQGITDGFRLTPLGHQLVKKYAARGSLSQPSMSDRFYNLINRWFRLPI' A
#
# COMPACT_ATOMS: atom_id res chain seq x y z
N THR A 1 11.63 -2.30 12.01
CA THR A 1 12.79 -1.56 11.47
C THR A 1 12.27 -0.36 10.70
N ARG A 2 12.59 0.88 11.11
CA ARG A 2 12.33 2.08 10.30
C ARG A 2 13.56 2.30 9.42
N TYR A 3 13.37 2.39 8.12
CA TYR A 3 14.43 2.72 7.16
C TYR A 3 13.96 3.91 6.32
N LEU A 4 14.89 4.78 5.95
CA LEU A 4 14.59 5.93 5.10
C LEU A 4 14.39 5.46 3.66
N ILE A 5 13.37 6.00 3.02
CA ILE A 5 13.07 5.79 1.60
C ILE A 5 13.07 7.13 0.89
N SER A 6 13.40 7.13 -0.40
CA SER A 6 13.25 8.34 -1.22
C SER A 6 11.77 8.70 -1.37
N GLU A 7 11.50 9.97 -1.60
CA GLU A 7 10.14 10.47 -1.89
C GLU A 7 9.51 9.73 -3.07
N LEU A 8 10.26 9.55 -4.16
CA LEU A 8 9.82 8.77 -5.32
C LEU A 8 9.47 7.32 -4.96
N ALA A 9 10.23 6.69 -4.07
CA ALA A 9 9.92 5.33 -3.62
C ALA A 9 8.64 5.31 -2.77
N ALA A 10 8.46 6.30 -1.88
CA ALA A 10 7.24 6.46 -1.10
C ALA A 10 6.02 6.63 -2.01
N GLU A 11 6.08 7.52 -2.99
CA GLU A 11 5.00 7.78 -3.94
C GLU A 11 4.65 6.53 -4.74
N ASN A 12 5.65 5.81 -5.26
CA ASN A 12 5.43 4.54 -5.96
C ASN A 12 4.72 3.49 -5.08
N TYR A 13 5.05 3.43 -3.79
CA TYR A 13 4.36 2.54 -2.86
C TYR A 13 2.92 2.97 -2.59
N LEU A 14 2.66 4.26 -2.44
CA LEU A 14 1.31 4.80 -2.25
C LEU A 14 0.44 4.53 -3.49
N MET A 15 0.97 4.77 -4.68
CA MET A 15 0.29 4.49 -5.94
C MET A 15 -0.03 3.00 -6.12
N TRP A 16 0.90 2.12 -5.73
CA TRP A 16 0.61 0.68 -5.71
C TRP A 16 -0.54 0.32 -4.75
N LEU A 17 -0.55 0.89 -3.55
CA LEU A 17 -1.61 0.64 -2.57
C LEU A 17 -2.97 1.16 -3.03
N ILE A 18 -3.01 2.23 -3.83
CA ILE A 18 -4.23 2.69 -4.51
C ILE A 18 -4.67 1.65 -5.54
N GLN A 19 -3.74 1.16 -6.37
CA GLN A 19 -4.05 0.19 -7.42
C GLN A 19 -4.63 -1.12 -6.88
N VAL A 20 -4.10 -1.63 -5.76
CA VAL A 20 -4.66 -2.83 -5.10
C VAL A 20 -5.86 -2.53 -4.20
N GLY A 21 -6.38 -1.29 -4.21
CA GLY A 21 -7.61 -0.90 -3.53
C GLY A 21 -7.50 -0.74 -2.02
N VAL A 22 -6.29 -0.67 -1.47
CA VAL A 22 -6.04 -0.48 -0.02
C VAL A 22 -6.14 1.00 0.36
N LEU A 23 -5.69 1.89 -0.53
CA LEU A 23 -5.75 3.34 -0.35
C LEU A 23 -6.65 4.00 -1.42
N ARG A 24 -7.08 5.22 -1.13
CA ARG A 24 -7.52 6.19 -2.13
C ARG A 24 -6.88 7.53 -1.85
N ARG A 25 -6.60 8.27 -2.92
CA ARG A 25 -6.18 9.67 -2.83
C ARG A 25 -7.39 10.53 -2.50
N GLU A 26 -7.21 11.43 -1.55
CA GLU A 26 -8.13 12.52 -1.25
C GLU A 26 -7.50 13.80 -1.78
N VAL A 27 -8.32 14.65 -2.35
CA VAL A 27 -7.94 16.01 -2.71
C VAL A 27 -8.77 16.95 -1.86
N ASP A 28 -8.18 18.06 -1.45
CA ASP A 28 -9.00 19.18 -1.01
C ASP A 28 -9.91 19.63 -2.16
N GLY A 29 -10.97 20.40 -1.86
CA GLY A 29 -11.91 20.89 -2.88
C GLY A 29 -11.26 21.77 -3.96
N GLN A 30 -9.97 22.06 -3.86
CA GLN A 30 -9.17 22.88 -4.78
C GLN A 30 -8.14 22.05 -5.58
N GLY A 31 -7.93 20.78 -5.25
CA GLY A 31 -6.96 19.91 -5.91
C GLY A 31 -5.50 20.22 -5.62
N ILE A 32 -5.19 21.00 -4.58
CA ILE A 32 -3.83 21.50 -4.30
C ILE A 32 -3.11 20.60 -3.31
N THR A 33 -3.81 20.12 -2.28
CA THR A 33 -3.25 19.19 -1.28
C THR A 33 -3.70 17.77 -1.57
N ASP A 34 -2.74 16.84 -1.60
CA ASP A 34 -3.01 15.41 -1.67
C ASP A 34 -3.00 14.77 -0.27
N GLY A 35 -4.16 14.24 0.11
CA GLY A 35 -4.29 13.31 1.23
C GLY A 35 -4.37 11.87 0.74
N PHE A 36 -4.19 10.92 1.66
CA PHE A 36 -4.48 9.51 1.41
C PHE A 36 -5.37 8.97 2.51
N ARG A 37 -6.48 8.34 2.14
CA ARG A 37 -7.34 7.61 3.07
C ARG A 37 -7.25 6.11 2.87
N LEU A 38 -7.46 5.37 3.95
CA LEU A 38 -7.71 3.94 3.89
C LEU A 38 -9.10 3.68 3.29
N THR A 39 -9.20 2.61 2.50
CA THR A 39 -10.50 2.05 2.10
C THR A 39 -11.03 1.12 3.19
N PRO A 40 -12.28 0.65 3.12
CA PRO A 40 -12.78 -0.40 4.02
C PRO A 40 -11.88 -1.64 4.06
N LEU A 41 -11.33 -2.06 2.90
CA LEU A 41 -10.34 -3.14 2.82
C LEU A 41 -9.07 -2.79 3.60
N GLY A 42 -8.54 -1.58 3.41
CA GLY A 42 -7.37 -1.10 4.15
C GLY A 42 -7.59 -1.11 5.66
N HIS A 43 -8.74 -0.64 6.13
CA HIS A 43 -9.09 -0.70 7.56
C HIS A 43 -9.15 -2.14 8.09
N GLN A 44 -9.72 -3.08 7.34
CA GLN A 44 -9.76 -4.49 7.74
C GLN A 44 -8.36 -5.09 7.85
N LEU A 45 -7.46 -4.79 6.90
CA LEU A 45 -6.08 -5.25 6.92
C LEU A 45 -5.32 -4.69 8.14
N VAL A 46 -5.42 -3.38 8.38
CA VAL A 46 -4.79 -2.75 9.54
C VAL A 46 -5.31 -3.37 10.83
N LYS A 47 -6.63 -3.55 10.98
CA LYS A 47 -7.22 -4.20 12.16
C LYS A 47 -6.70 -5.63 12.36
N LYS A 48 -6.64 -6.41 11.28
CA LYS A 48 -6.17 -7.81 11.30
C LYS A 48 -4.71 -7.93 11.73
N TYR A 49 -3.83 -7.07 11.22
CA TYR A 49 -2.39 -7.17 11.48
C TYR A 49 -1.94 -6.37 12.70
N ALA A 50 -2.59 -5.26 13.05
CA ALA A 50 -2.33 -4.53 14.29
C ALA A 50 -2.66 -5.39 15.52
N ALA A 51 -3.76 -6.15 15.49
CA ALA A 51 -4.12 -7.08 16.57
C ALA A 51 -3.11 -8.22 16.76
N ARG A 52 -2.33 -8.55 15.73
CA ARG A 52 -1.33 -9.63 15.76
C ARG A 52 0.02 -9.19 16.34
N GLY A 53 0.23 -7.89 16.57
CA GLY A 53 1.46 -7.31 17.11
C GLY A 53 2.68 -7.35 16.17
N SER A 54 2.71 -8.25 15.20
CA SER A 54 3.74 -8.32 14.16
C SER A 54 3.17 -8.84 12.84
N LEU A 55 3.66 -8.27 11.74
CA LEU A 55 3.46 -8.83 10.40
C LEU A 55 4.42 -10.01 10.23
N SER A 56 3.89 -11.16 9.79
CA SER A 56 4.73 -12.28 9.38
C SER A 56 5.65 -11.83 8.24
N GLN A 57 6.93 -12.23 8.30
CA GLN A 57 7.86 -11.90 7.22
C GLN A 57 7.38 -12.59 5.93
N PRO A 58 7.21 -11.85 4.82
CA PRO A 58 6.79 -12.44 3.56
C PRO A 58 7.85 -13.42 3.07
N SER A 59 7.40 -14.57 2.58
CA SER A 59 8.26 -15.57 1.97
C SER A 59 8.90 -15.05 0.68
N MET A 60 9.93 -15.73 0.18
CA MET A 60 10.57 -15.35 -1.09
C MET A 60 9.61 -15.46 -2.28
N SER A 61 8.71 -16.45 -2.25
CA SER A 61 7.63 -16.56 -3.24
C SER A 61 6.66 -15.38 -3.16
N ASP A 62 6.26 -14.95 -1.96
CA ASP A 62 5.36 -13.78 -1.80
C ASP A 62 6.00 -12.52 -2.41
N ARG A 63 7.30 -12.35 -2.20
CA ARG A 63 8.06 -11.23 -2.78
C ARG A 63 8.10 -11.29 -4.31
N PHE A 64 8.32 -12.48 -4.87
CA PHE A 64 8.33 -12.69 -6.32
C PHE A 64 6.95 -12.45 -6.95
N TYR A 65 5.88 -13.01 -6.37
CA TYR A 65 4.50 -12.76 -6.81
C TYR A 65 4.15 -11.28 -6.74
N ASN A 66 4.51 -10.59 -5.66
CA ASN A 66 4.27 -9.15 -5.55
C ASN A 66 5.04 -8.35 -6.61
N LEU A 67 6.24 -8.78 -7.00
CA LEU A 67 7.02 -8.13 -8.06
C LEU A 67 6.36 -8.31 -9.43
N ILE A 68 5.91 -9.53 -9.74
CA ILE A 68 5.14 -9.81 -10.96
C ILE A 68 3.86 -8.98 -11.00
N ASN A 69 3.06 -8.99 -9.93
CA ASN A 69 1.80 -8.27 -9.89
C ASN A 69 1.99 -6.75 -10.05
N ARG A 70 3.10 -6.20 -9.52
CA ARG A 70 3.46 -4.80 -9.72
C ARG A 70 3.82 -4.46 -11.15
N TRP A 71 4.54 -5.34 -11.83
CA TRP A 71 5.01 -5.10 -13.20
C TRP A 71 3.93 -5.36 -14.25
N PHE A 72 3.19 -6.44 -14.10
CA PHE A 72 2.20 -6.87 -15.09
C PHE A 72 0.79 -6.35 -14.81
N ARG A 73 0.57 -5.66 -13.67
CA ARG A 73 -0.72 -5.10 -13.25
C ARG A 73 -1.87 -6.11 -13.38
N LEU A 74 -1.59 -7.37 -13.08
CA LEU A 74 -2.57 -8.45 -13.21
C LEU A 74 -3.76 -8.17 -12.29
N PRO A 75 -5.01 -8.34 -12.76
CA PRO A 75 -6.16 -8.36 -11.87
C PRO A 75 -5.98 -9.56 -10.93
N ILE A 76 -5.91 -9.26 -9.63
CA ILE A 76 -5.85 -10.27 -8.55
C ILE A 76 -7.27 -10.74 -8.26
#